data_AF-A0A7X7FRE0-F1
#
_entry.id   AF-A0A7X7FRE0-F1
#
_cell.length_a   1.000
_cell.length_b   1.000
_cell.length_c   1.000
_cell.angle_alpha   90.00
_cell.angle_beta   90.00
_cell.angle_gamma   90.00
#
_symmetry.space_group_name_H-M   'P 1'
#
loop_
_entity.id
_entity.type
_entity.pdbx_description
1 polymer ?
#
loop_
_entity_poly.entity_id
_entity_poly.type
_entity_poly.pdbx_seq_one_letter_code
_entity_poly.pdbx_strand_id
1 'polypeptide(L)'
;MTSQFFEKPILNSPYSYPAHHWELDPAGQPTGRIIDRRRRAEFITPIPKPKKRKDAARQMEMVFDEGKGLSTAKQQYDPTGPINELRRRVDAWRELANPNQWNVTPETARLLQHWRHHSFGNIRPFFCQIEAVETLIWLSEVAPKLGKEGHFFTDLLKVTNDESNRGLPRLALKLATGAGKTTVMAMIIAWQTINAVRRPNSKNFTRGFLVVTPGITIRDRLRVLLPNDPDSYYQSRELVPPDMLADLDRAKIVITNFHAFKLRETMELSAGGRALLQGRGDEIQSLETEGQMLQRV
;
A
#
# COMPACT_ATOMS: atom_id res chain seq x y z
N MET A 1 -11.16 9.89 -38.82
CA MET A 1 -9.84 9.32 -38.49
C MET A 1 -9.97 8.66 -37.13
N THR A 2 -9.99 7.33 -37.08
CA THR A 2 -9.92 6.59 -35.81
C THR A 2 -8.57 6.92 -35.16
N SER A 3 -8.58 7.55 -33.99
CA SER A 3 -7.33 7.86 -33.32
C SER A 3 -6.70 6.54 -32.87
N GLN A 4 -5.44 6.32 -33.24
CA GLN A 4 -4.64 5.12 -32.91
C GLN A 4 -4.67 4.77 -31.41
N PHE A 5 -4.93 5.78 -30.57
CA PHE A 5 -5.18 5.63 -29.14
C PHE A 5 -6.32 4.66 -28.81
N PHE A 6 -7.47 4.74 -29.50
CA PHE A 6 -8.62 3.88 -29.19
C PHE A 6 -8.41 2.43 -29.64
N GLU A 7 -7.62 2.22 -30.69
CA GLU A 7 -7.27 0.88 -31.17
C GLU A 7 -6.20 0.23 -30.28
N LYS A 8 -5.22 1.00 -29.79
CA LYS A 8 -4.12 0.51 -28.95
C LYS A 8 -3.84 1.46 -27.77
N PRO A 9 -4.72 1.51 -26.76
CA PRO A 9 -4.56 2.43 -25.63
C PRO A 9 -3.40 2.02 -24.69
N ILE A 10 -3.04 0.73 -24.66
CA ILE A 10 -2.00 0.19 -23.80
C ILE A 10 -0.72 0.00 -24.63
N LEU A 11 0.33 0.76 -24.29
CA LEU A 11 1.62 0.73 -25.01
C LEU A 11 2.67 -0.17 -24.36
N ASN A 12 2.55 -0.49 -23.08
CA ASN A 12 3.58 -1.18 -22.32
C ASN A 12 3.13 -2.57 -21.87
N SER A 13 4.07 -3.50 -21.80
CA SER A 13 3.88 -4.78 -21.12
C SER A 13 3.65 -4.54 -19.62
N PRO A 14 2.73 -5.27 -18.96
CA PRO A 14 2.54 -5.18 -17.51
C PRO A 14 3.74 -5.74 -16.70
N TYR A 15 4.67 -6.43 -17.37
CA TYR A 15 5.82 -7.09 -16.77
C TYR A 15 7.13 -6.29 -16.94
N SER A 16 7.14 -5.27 -17.78
CA SER A 16 8.35 -4.50 -18.12
C SER A 16 8.24 -3.07 -17.59
N TYR A 17 9.38 -2.40 -17.49
CA TYR A 17 9.40 -0.98 -17.14
C TYR A 17 8.56 -0.16 -18.14
N PRO A 18 7.68 0.76 -17.68
CA PRO A 18 6.83 1.55 -18.55
C PRO A 18 7.64 2.65 -19.26
N ALA A 19 8.11 2.35 -20.47
CA ALA A 19 8.97 3.24 -21.25
C ALA A 19 8.20 4.22 -22.16
N HIS A 20 6.89 4.03 -22.37
CA HIS A 20 6.12 4.83 -23.31
C HIS A 20 4.80 5.30 -22.71
N HIS A 21 4.28 6.45 -23.13
CA HIS A 21 2.89 6.84 -22.86
C HIS A 21 2.31 7.71 -23.96
N TRP A 22 0.98 7.70 -24.07
CA TRP A 22 0.25 8.66 -24.89
C TRP A 22 0.32 10.06 -24.25
N GLU A 23 0.70 11.07 -25.03
CA GLU A 23 0.60 12.47 -24.65
C GLU A 23 -0.87 12.85 -24.48
N LEU A 24 -1.17 13.54 -23.38
CA LEU A 24 -2.48 14.12 -23.12
C LEU A 24 -2.38 15.64 -23.20
N ASP A 25 -3.40 16.27 -23.76
CA ASP A 25 -3.55 17.73 -23.76
C ASP A 25 -3.94 18.26 -22.35
N PRO A 26 -4.01 19.59 -22.14
CA PRO A 26 -4.43 20.16 -20.85
C PRO A 26 -5.87 19.81 -20.43
N ALA A 27 -6.70 19.29 -21.34
CA ALA A 27 -8.04 18.77 -21.04
C ALA A 27 -8.04 17.25 -20.76
N GLY A 28 -6.87 16.60 -20.76
CA GLY A 28 -6.69 15.17 -20.54
C GLY A 28 -7.02 14.31 -21.75
N GLN A 29 -7.19 14.89 -22.94
CA GLN A 29 -7.49 14.16 -24.17
C GLN A 29 -6.21 13.69 -24.86
N PRO A 30 -6.17 12.46 -25.42
CA PRO A 30 -5.00 11.95 -26.10
C PRO A 30 -4.74 12.72 -27.40
N THR A 31 -3.53 13.24 -27.56
CA THR A 31 -3.13 13.99 -28.77
C THR A 31 -2.80 13.08 -29.96
N GLY A 32 -2.72 11.76 -29.71
CA GLY A 32 -2.26 10.78 -30.69
C GLY A 32 -0.74 10.70 -30.82
N ARG A 33 0.03 11.47 -30.01
CA ARG A 33 1.49 11.37 -29.95
C ARG A 33 1.92 10.39 -28.85
N ILE A 34 2.95 9.60 -29.14
CA ILE A 34 3.61 8.73 -28.17
C ILE A 34 4.86 9.45 -27.67
N ILE A 35 5.08 9.42 -26.35
CA ILE A 35 6.29 9.94 -25.72
C ILE A 35 7.09 8.75 -25.16
N ASP A 36 8.37 8.69 -25.54
CA ASP A 36 9.32 7.63 -25.17
C ASP A 36 9.93 7.85 -23.77
N ARG A 37 9.06 8.03 -22.78
CA ARG A 37 9.44 7.97 -21.36
C ARG A 37 8.30 7.50 -20.49
N ARG A 38 8.60 7.14 -19.25
CA ARG A 38 7.60 6.91 -18.22
C ARG A 38 6.77 8.18 -17.98
N ARG A 39 5.43 8.02 -17.93
CA ARG A 39 4.53 9.11 -17.55
C ARG A 39 4.81 9.55 -16.10
N ARG A 40 5.00 10.86 -15.90
CA ARG A 40 5.14 11.45 -14.56
C ARG A 40 3.86 11.31 -13.75
N ALA A 41 3.99 11.24 -12.43
CA ALA A 41 2.85 11.33 -11.54
C ALA A 41 2.32 12.76 -11.56
N GLU A 42 1.08 12.91 -11.98
CA GLU A 42 0.34 14.17 -12.00
C GLU A 42 -1.06 13.90 -11.44
N PHE A 43 -1.50 14.71 -10.47
CA PHE A 43 -2.87 14.67 -10.00
C PHE A 43 -3.69 15.64 -10.83
N ILE A 44 -4.36 15.12 -11.86
CA ILE A 44 -5.35 15.88 -12.60
C ILE A 44 -6.60 15.90 -11.72
N THR A 45 -6.89 17.00 -11.03
CA THR A 45 -8.18 17.16 -10.34
C THR A 45 -9.26 17.20 -11.40
N PRO A 46 -10.13 16.18 -11.53
CA PRO A 46 -11.17 16.19 -12.52
C PRO A 46 -12.31 17.03 -11.95
N ILE A 47 -12.14 18.35 -11.89
CA ILE A 47 -13.27 19.26 -11.69
C ILE A 47 -13.87 19.48 -13.07
N PRO A 48 -15.09 18.98 -13.37
CA PRO A 48 -15.75 19.30 -14.62
C PRO A 48 -15.94 20.81 -14.67
N LYS A 49 -15.29 21.49 -15.62
CA LYS A 49 -15.51 22.93 -15.81
C LYS A 49 -17.00 23.12 -16.18
N PRO A 50 -17.80 23.86 -15.38
CA PRO A 50 -19.22 24.03 -15.65
C PRO A 50 -19.41 24.71 -17.02
N LYS A 51 -20.26 24.11 -17.86
CA LYS A 51 -20.46 24.50 -19.28
C LYS A 51 -21.14 25.87 -19.50
N LYS A 52 -21.48 26.63 -18.45
CA LYS A 52 -22.10 27.95 -18.58
C LYS A 52 -21.44 28.95 -17.63
N ARG A 53 -20.58 29.82 -18.17
CA ARG A 53 -20.21 31.08 -17.51
C ARG A 53 -21.32 32.08 -17.76
N LYS A 54 -22.08 32.43 -16.72
CA LYS A 54 -22.74 33.73 -16.64
C LYS A 54 -21.89 34.59 -15.72
N ASP A 55 -21.47 35.75 -16.20
CA ASP A 55 -20.73 36.74 -15.44
C ASP A 55 -21.60 37.31 -14.32
N ALA A 56 -21.48 36.75 -13.11
CA ALA A 56 -21.77 37.43 -11.85
C ALA A 56 -21.31 36.53 -10.68
N ALA A 57 -20.51 37.12 -9.79
CA ALA A 57 -19.90 36.54 -8.58
C ALA A 57 -18.79 35.50 -8.84
N ARG A 58 -17.54 35.89 -8.50
CA ARG A 58 -16.42 34.98 -8.27
C ARG A 58 -16.79 34.02 -7.13
N GLN A 59 -17.43 32.92 -7.47
CA GLN A 59 -17.58 31.79 -6.57
C GLN A 59 -16.17 31.22 -6.34
N MET A 60 -15.67 31.30 -5.12
CA MET A 60 -14.41 30.69 -4.72
C MET A 60 -14.41 29.22 -5.12
N GLU A 61 -13.27 28.72 -5.62
CA GLU A 61 -13.04 27.31 -5.85
C GLU A 61 -13.50 26.51 -4.62
N MET A 62 -14.50 25.65 -4.80
CA MET A 62 -14.81 24.65 -3.79
C MET A 62 -13.61 23.69 -3.74
N VAL A 63 -12.82 23.85 -2.69
CA VAL A 63 -11.80 22.91 -2.25
C VAL A 63 -12.51 21.58 -2.01
N PHE A 64 -12.13 20.55 -2.75
CA PHE A 64 -12.56 19.18 -2.45
C PHE A 64 -11.86 18.75 -1.15
N ASP A 65 -12.55 19.00 -0.04
CA ASP A 65 -12.27 18.46 1.28
C ASP A 65 -12.47 16.93 1.22
N GLU A 66 -11.41 16.15 1.42
CA GLU A 66 -11.47 14.71 1.67
C GLU A 66 -12.02 14.42 3.08
N GLY A 67 -13.15 15.06 3.42
CA GLY A 67 -14.01 14.72 4.55
C GLY A 67 -13.42 14.92 5.95
N LYS A 68 -12.43 15.81 6.13
CA LYS A 68 -11.87 16.08 7.47
C LYS A 68 -11.49 17.54 7.74
N GLY A 69 -11.98 18.53 6.99
CA GLY A 69 -11.93 19.94 7.42
C GLY A 69 -10.55 20.48 7.82
N LEU A 70 -9.46 19.92 7.28
CA LEU A 70 -8.08 20.16 7.74
C LEU A 70 -7.19 20.89 6.72
N SER A 71 -7.68 21.28 5.55
CA SER A 71 -6.87 22.02 4.57
C SER A 71 -7.28 23.49 4.49
N THR A 72 -6.51 24.37 5.15
CA THR A 72 -6.54 25.79 4.80
C THR A 72 -5.77 26.03 3.50
N ALA A 73 -6.12 27.10 2.76
CA ALA A 73 -5.55 27.43 1.44
C ALA A 73 -4.01 27.59 1.38
N LYS A 74 -3.32 27.60 2.52
CA LYS A 74 -1.85 27.68 2.61
C LYS A 74 -1.15 26.31 2.67
N GLN A 75 -1.88 25.20 2.78
CA GLN A 75 -1.35 23.85 2.99
C GLN A 75 -1.66 22.87 1.85
N GLN A 76 -1.69 23.34 0.60
CA GLN A 76 -1.57 22.42 -0.53
C GLN A 76 -0.09 22.06 -0.69
N TYR A 77 0.35 21.03 0.02
CA TYR A 77 1.53 20.29 -0.40
C TYR A 77 1.19 19.72 -1.78
N ASP A 78 1.93 20.08 -2.83
CA ASP A 78 1.82 19.39 -4.11
C ASP A 78 2.57 18.04 -3.96
N PRO A 79 1.86 16.92 -3.76
CA PRO A 79 2.51 15.64 -3.51
C PRO A 79 3.25 15.12 -4.76
N THR A 80 3.04 15.71 -5.94
CA THR A 80 3.65 15.21 -7.18
C THR A 80 5.17 15.32 -7.17
N GLY A 81 5.74 16.37 -6.57
CA GLY A 81 7.18 16.61 -6.52
C GLY A 81 7.93 15.44 -5.85
N PRO A 82 7.67 15.16 -4.55
CA PRO A 82 8.31 14.04 -3.85
C PRO A 82 8.03 12.67 -4.46
N ILE A 83 6.85 12.44 -5.04
CA ILE A 83 6.54 11.16 -5.69
C ILE A 83 7.41 10.93 -6.92
N ASN A 84 7.54 11.93 -7.80
CA ASN A 84 8.38 11.82 -8.98
C ASN A 84 9.86 11.71 -8.61
N GLU A 85 10.29 12.42 -7.56
CA GLU A 85 11.65 12.32 -7.03
C GLU A 85 11.93 10.92 -6.45
N LEU A 86 11.01 10.36 -5.66
CA LEU A 86 11.13 9.00 -5.14
C LEU A 86 11.26 7.97 -6.27
N ARG A 87 10.41 8.09 -7.30
CA ARG A 87 10.50 7.21 -8.49
C ARG A 87 11.86 7.30 -9.16
N ARG A 88 12.39 8.52 -9.36
CA ARG A 88 13.73 8.73 -9.93
C ARG A 88 14.81 8.05 -9.10
N ARG A 89 14.72 8.14 -7.77
CA ARG A 89 15.68 7.53 -6.84
C ARG A 89 15.63 6.00 -6.85
N VAL A 90 14.42 5.44 -6.83
CA VAL A 90 14.22 3.98 -6.91
C VAL A 90 14.66 3.46 -8.29
N ASP A 91 14.39 4.19 -9.37
CA ASP A 91 14.84 3.83 -10.72
C ASP A 91 16.37 3.79 -10.80
N ALA A 92 17.07 4.84 -10.32
CA ALA A 92 18.53 4.87 -10.28
C ALA A 92 19.12 3.75 -9.40
N TRP A 93 18.48 3.43 -8.27
CA TRP A 93 18.88 2.31 -7.41
C TRP A 93 18.68 0.95 -8.09
N ARG A 94 17.60 0.78 -8.87
CA ARG A 94 17.32 -0.45 -9.61
C ARG A 94 18.35 -0.72 -10.71
N GLU A 95 18.90 0.33 -11.32
CA GLU A 95 19.91 0.25 -12.39
C GLU A 95 21.30 -0.22 -11.91
N LEU A 96 21.55 -0.25 -10.59
CA LEU A 96 22.79 -0.75 -10.03
C LEU A 96 22.97 -2.24 -10.33
N ALA A 97 23.94 -2.57 -11.19
CA ALA A 97 24.19 -3.95 -11.63
C ALA A 97 24.76 -4.86 -10.53
N ASN A 98 25.51 -4.30 -9.58
CA ASN A 98 26.16 -5.07 -8.52
C ASN A 98 25.26 -5.12 -7.26
N PRO A 99 24.81 -6.32 -6.82
CA PRO A 99 24.00 -6.48 -5.62
C PRO A 99 24.64 -5.91 -4.34
N ASN A 100 25.98 -5.90 -4.26
CA ASN A 100 26.70 -5.34 -3.12
C ASN A 100 26.51 -3.82 -2.96
N GLN A 101 26.10 -3.13 -4.03
CA GLN A 101 25.83 -1.69 -4.02
C GLN A 101 24.38 -1.36 -3.68
N TRP A 102 23.50 -2.37 -3.56
CA TRP A 102 22.09 -2.13 -3.27
C TRP A 102 21.84 -1.63 -1.84
N ASN A 103 22.82 -1.74 -0.94
CA ASN A 103 22.72 -1.27 0.45
C ASN A 103 21.53 -1.88 1.23
N VAL A 104 21.15 -3.11 0.90
CA VAL A 104 20.11 -3.90 1.58
C VAL A 104 20.74 -5.08 2.34
N THR A 105 19.97 -5.79 3.14
CA THR A 105 20.43 -7.06 3.71
C THR A 105 20.69 -8.12 2.61
N PRO A 106 21.57 -9.10 2.82
CA PRO A 106 21.77 -10.25 1.94
C PRO A 106 20.47 -11.01 1.63
N GLU A 107 19.58 -11.15 2.60
CA GLU A 107 18.27 -11.79 2.42
C GLU A 107 17.39 -10.98 1.45
N THR A 108 17.33 -9.66 1.64
CA THR A 108 16.62 -8.76 0.72
C THR A 108 17.27 -8.75 -0.66
N ALA A 109 18.61 -8.76 -0.75
CA ALA A 109 19.31 -8.86 -2.03
C ALA A 109 18.96 -10.16 -2.77
N ARG A 110 18.89 -11.29 -2.06
CA ARG A 110 18.49 -12.57 -2.65
C ARG A 110 17.04 -12.55 -3.15
N LEU A 111 16.12 -11.96 -2.40
CA LEU A 111 14.72 -11.77 -2.83
C LEU A 111 14.62 -10.86 -4.05
N LEU A 112 15.36 -9.74 -4.07
CA LEU A 112 15.39 -8.82 -5.22
C LEU A 112 15.95 -9.50 -6.47
N GLN A 113 17.03 -10.27 -6.35
CA GLN A 113 17.56 -11.07 -7.46
C GLN A 113 16.50 -12.04 -8.00
N HIS A 114 15.79 -12.72 -7.10
CA HIS A 114 14.70 -13.62 -7.47
C HIS A 114 13.60 -12.89 -8.22
N TRP A 115 13.07 -11.78 -7.68
CA TRP A 115 11.99 -11.05 -8.34
C TRP A 115 12.37 -10.38 -9.66
N ARG A 116 13.64 -9.95 -9.81
CA ARG A 116 14.12 -9.26 -11.01
C ARG A 116 14.52 -10.21 -12.14
N HIS A 117 15.04 -11.40 -11.81
CA HIS A 117 15.73 -12.25 -12.79
C HIS A 117 15.28 -13.71 -12.82
N HIS A 118 14.45 -14.17 -11.87
CA HIS A 118 13.97 -15.55 -11.87
C HIS A 118 13.11 -15.84 -13.11
N SER A 119 13.29 -17.02 -13.68
CA SER A 119 12.45 -17.54 -14.76
C SER A 119 11.24 -18.24 -14.14
N PHE A 120 10.19 -17.46 -13.89
CA PHE A 120 8.94 -17.98 -13.34
C PHE A 120 8.28 -18.96 -14.32
N GLY A 121 7.92 -20.15 -13.85
CA GLY A 121 7.26 -21.18 -14.66
C GLY A 121 5.79 -20.87 -14.94
N ASN A 122 5.13 -20.12 -14.05
CA ASN A 122 3.70 -19.77 -14.16
C ASN A 122 3.45 -18.26 -14.06
N ILE A 123 2.80 -17.84 -12.98
CA ILE A 123 2.41 -16.45 -12.75
C ILE A 123 3.62 -15.68 -12.22
N ARG A 124 4.21 -14.85 -13.08
CA ARG A 124 5.26 -13.92 -12.67
C ARG A 124 4.69 -12.60 -12.13
N PRO A 125 5.37 -11.93 -11.19
CA PRO A 125 4.94 -10.63 -10.69
C PRO A 125 4.88 -9.56 -11.79
N PHE A 126 3.89 -8.69 -11.73
CA PHE A 126 3.85 -7.48 -12.56
C PHE A 126 4.93 -6.50 -12.13
N PHE A 127 5.40 -5.67 -13.06
CA PHE A 127 6.39 -4.63 -12.76
C PHE A 127 5.90 -3.71 -11.62
N CYS A 128 4.62 -3.32 -11.62
CA CYS A 128 4.04 -2.48 -10.58
C CYS A 128 4.00 -3.14 -9.20
N GLN A 129 3.96 -4.47 -9.12
CA GLN A 129 4.03 -5.21 -7.86
C GLN A 129 5.45 -5.19 -7.31
N ILE A 130 6.43 -5.48 -8.18
CA ILE A 130 7.86 -5.42 -7.85
C ILE A 130 8.22 -4.00 -7.41
N GLU A 131 7.85 -2.99 -8.20
CA GLU A 131 8.12 -1.59 -7.89
C GLU A 131 7.54 -1.15 -6.53
N ALA A 132 6.34 -1.63 -6.20
CA ALA A 132 5.70 -1.28 -4.93
C ALA A 132 6.52 -1.81 -3.73
N VAL A 133 6.98 -3.06 -3.81
CA VAL A 133 7.80 -3.68 -2.76
C VAL A 133 9.21 -3.09 -2.73
N GLU A 134 9.81 -2.84 -3.89
CA GLU A 134 11.11 -2.17 -4.02
C GLU A 134 11.09 -0.76 -3.42
N THR A 135 10.00 -0.02 -3.60
CA THR A 135 9.84 1.30 -2.99
C THR A 135 9.83 1.20 -1.47
N LEU A 136 9.14 0.21 -0.90
CA LEU A 136 9.16 -0.04 0.55
C LEU A 136 10.56 -0.42 1.05
N ILE A 137 11.23 -1.32 0.34
CA ILE A 137 12.60 -1.75 0.66
C ILE A 137 13.54 -0.54 0.62
N TRP A 138 13.44 0.29 -0.43
CA TRP A 138 14.27 1.48 -0.57
C TRP A 138 14.05 2.45 0.58
N LEU A 139 12.80 2.76 0.93
CA LEU A 139 12.48 3.63 2.06
C LEU A 139 12.95 3.07 3.42
N SER A 140 12.92 1.74 3.60
CA SER A 140 13.20 1.10 4.89
C SER A 140 14.66 0.76 5.12
N GLU A 141 15.36 0.29 4.08
CA GLU A 141 16.72 -0.23 4.20
C GLU A 141 17.78 0.68 3.55
N VAL A 142 17.42 1.38 2.48
CA VAL A 142 18.39 2.12 1.65
C VAL A 142 18.43 3.60 2.05
N ALA A 143 17.28 4.28 2.05
CA ALA A 143 17.17 5.70 2.35
C ALA A 143 17.85 6.11 3.68
N PRO A 144 17.72 5.37 4.80
CA PRO A 144 18.39 5.73 6.05
C PRO A 144 19.92 5.73 5.96
N LYS A 145 20.51 5.08 4.94
CA LYS A 145 21.97 4.96 4.75
C LYS A 145 22.52 5.96 3.73
N LEU A 146 21.67 6.69 3.01
CA LEU A 146 22.07 7.64 1.96
C LEU A 146 22.30 9.08 2.46
N GLY A 147 22.34 9.29 3.78
CA GLY A 147 22.52 10.61 4.38
C GLY A 147 21.37 11.56 4.02
N LYS A 148 21.69 12.85 3.78
CA LYS A 148 20.70 13.92 3.62
C LYS A 148 19.62 13.62 2.57
N GLU A 149 20.01 13.00 1.46
CA GLU A 149 19.09 12.73 0.35
C GLU A 149 18.05 11.65 0.69
N GLY A 150 18.43 10.64 1.46
CA GLY A 150 17.51 9.62 1.94
C GLY A 150 16.69 10.09 3.15
N HIS A 151 17.32 10.86 4.05
CA HIS A 151 16.64 11.42 5.22
C HIS A 151 15.47 12.34 4.85
N PHE A 152 15.56 13.05 3.71
CA PHE A 152 14.44 13.84 3.19
C PHE A 152 13.12 13.06 3.16
N PHE A 153 13.13 11.82 2.67
CA PHE A 153 11.90 11.01 2.57
C PHE A 153 11.45 10.45 3.91
N THR A 154 12.38 10.01 4.76
CA THR A 154 12.04 9.49 6.09
C THR A 154 11.48 10.60 6.97
N ASP A 155 12.05 11.80 6.89
CA ASP A 155 11.61 12.98 7.64
C ASP A 155 10.27 13.47 7.13
N LEU A 156 10.07 13.52 5.80
CA LEU A 156 8.78 13.82 5.20
C LEU A 156 7.69 12.86 5.72
N LEU A 157 7.94 11.55 5.66
CA LEU A 157 7.00 10.55 6.15
C LEU A 157 6.73 10.70 7.65
N LYS A 158 7.76 11.01 8.45
CA LYS A 158 7.62 11.22 9.89
C LYS A 158 6.76 12.45 10.20
N VAL A 159 7.07 13.59 9.59
CA VAL A 159 6.31 14.85 9.78
C VAL A 159 4.86 14.67 9.38
N THR A 160 4.58 14.11 8.19
CA THR A 160 3.21 13.86 7.72
C THR A 160 2.46 12.89 8.64
N ASN A 161 3.14 11.88 9.19
CA ASN A 161 2.54 10.97 10.15
C ASN A 161 2.29 11.60 11.51
N ASP A 162 3.20 12.42 12.02
CA ASP A 162 3.01 13.10 13.31
C ASP A 162 1.87 14.11 13.25
N GLU A 163 1.69 14.78 12.10
CA GLU A 163 0.56 15.69 11.85
C GLU A 163 -0.78 14.96 11.72
N SER A 164 -0.81 13.80 11.05
CA SER A 164 -2.06 13.12 10.70
C SER A 164 -2.46 11.97 11.66
N ASN A 165 -1.49 11.27 12.24
CA ASN A 165 -1.65 9.99 12.96
C ASN A 165 -0.55 9.78 14.01
N ARG A 166 -0.46 10.70 14.98
CA ARG A 166 0.56 10.65 16.04
C ARG A 166 0.56 9.29 16.76
N GLY A 167 1.73 8.66 16.83
CA GLY A 167 1.94 7.39 17.52
C GLY A 167 1.61 6.13 16.71
N LEU A 168 1.03 6.26 15.51
CA LEU A 168 0.77 5.14 14.62
C LEU A 168 1.22 5.48 13.18
N PRO A 169 2.51 5.30 12.86
CA PRO A 169 3.03 5.58 11.53
C PRO A 169 2.28 4.77 10.46
N ARG A 170 1.85 5.46 9.40
CA ARG A 170 1.13 4.93 8.26
C ARG A 170 1.94 5.15 6.99
N LEU A 171 1.95 4.13 6.16
CA LEU A 171 2.50 4.15 4.82
C LEU A 171 1.52 3.44 3.91
N ALA A 172 1.20 4.08 2.78
CA ALA A 172 0.22 3.55 1.84
C ALA A 172 0.85 3.38 0.46
N LEU A 173 0.63 2.21 -0.13
CA LEU A 173 0.94 1.94 -1.53
C LEU A 173 -0.32 2.11 -2.37
N LYS A 174 -0.30 3.02 -3.35
CA LYS A 174 -1.43 3.24 -4.26
C LYS A 174 -1.32 2.30 -5.46
N LEU A 175 -2.19 1.29 -5.51
CA LEU A 175 -2.26 0.31 -6.61
C LEU A 175 -3.63 0.31 -7.29
N ALA A 176 -3.64 0.17 -8.61
CA ALA A 176 -4.87 0.04 -9.39
C ALA A 176 -5.65 -1.25 -9.07
N THR A 177 -6.95 -1.25 -9.34
CA THR A 177 -7.75 -2.49 -9.32
C THR A 177 -7.22 -3.47 -10.36
N GLY A 178 -7.16 -4.76 -10.02
CA GLY A 178 -6.57 -5.79 -10.88
C GLY A 178 -5.05 -5.88 -10.85
N ALA A 179 -4.33 -4.93 -10.24
CA ALA A 179 -2.86 -4.96 -10.18
C ALA A 179 -2.27 -6.06 -9.26
N GLY A 180 -3.10 -6.87 -8.59
CA GLY A 180 -2.65 -7.94 -7.69
C GLY A 180 -2.14 -7.47 -6.33
N LYS A 181 -2.93 -6.64 -5.62
CA LYS A 181 -2.63 -6.15 -4.26
C LYS A 181 -2.23 -7.27 -3.29
N THR A 182 -2.92 -8.41 -3.33
CA THR A 182 -2.62 -9.57 -2.47
C THR A 182 -1.23 -10.15 -2.73
N THR A 183 -0.73 -10.11 -3.98
CA THR A 183 0.64 -10.53 -4.29
C THR A 183 1.66 -9.60 -3.65
N VAL A 184 1.43 -8.29 -3.67
CA VAL A 184 2.27 -7.31 -2.97
C VAL A 184 2.28 -7.57 -1.47
N MET A 185 1.12 -7.87 -0.87
CA MET A 185 1.05 -8.24 0.56
C MET A 185 1.90 -9.48 0.86
N ALA A 186 1.80 -10.53 0.05
CA ALA A 186 2.62 -11.74 0.21
C ALA A 186 4.12 -11.42 0.09
N MET A 187 4.53 -10.63 -0.90
CA MET A 187 5.93 -10.23 -1.07
C MET A 187 6.46 -9.43 0.13
N ILE A 188 5.64 -8.53 0.70
CA ILE A 188 5.99 -7.78 1.92
C ILE A 188 6.14 -8.73 3.11
N ILE A 189 5.19 -9.64 3.31
CA ILE A 189 5.23 -10.63 4.40
C ILE A 189 6.47 -11.51 4.27
N ALA A 190 6.80 -11.96 3.06
CA ALA A 190 7.99 -12.74 2.78
C ALA A 190 9.28 -11.97 3.13
N TRP A 191 9.42 -10.76 2.60
CA TRP A 191 10.57 -9.89 2.87
C TRP A 191 10.77 -9.64 4.37
N GLN A 192 9.70 -9.29 5.07
CA GLN A 192 9.73 -9.00 6.49
C GLN A 192 10.06 -10.25 7.32
N THR A 193 9.39 -11.37 7.04
CA THR A 193 9.56 -12.62 7.80
C THR A 193 10.96 -13.19 7.64
N ILE A 194 11.45 -13.32 6.40
CA ILE A 194 12.76 -13.93 6.12
C ILE A 194 13.87 -13.13 6.81
N ASN A 195 13.81 -11.80 6.71
CA ASN A 195 14.78 -10.94 7.39
C ASN A 195 14.66 -11.05 8.92
N ALA A 196 13.45 -11.06 9.48
CA ALA A 196 13.26 -11.19 10.92
C ALA A 196 13.78 -12.52 11.48
N VAL A 197 13.61 -13.62 10.72
CA VAL A 197 14.08 -14.96 11.10
C VAL A 197 15.60 -15.08 11.02
N ARG A 198 16.20 -14.62 9.92
CA ARG A 198 17.65 -14.73 9.69
C ARG A 198 18.46 -13.66 10.41
N ARG A 199 17.82 -12.58 10.88
CA ARG A 199 18.44 -11.49 11.64
C ARG A 199 17.67 -11.20 12.94
N PRO A 200 17.68 -12.12 13.91
CA PRO A 200 16.86 -12.01 15.13
C PRO A 200 17.20 -10.79 16.00
N ASN A 201 18.40 -10.24 15.87
CA ASN A 201 18.84 -9.04 16.61
C ASN A 201 18.39 -7.72 15.95
N SER A 202 17.83 -7.77 14.73
CA SER A 202 17.35 -6.58 14.05
C SER A 202 15.96 -6.19 14.54
N LYS A 203 15.77 -4.91 14.85
CA LYS A 203 14.45 -4.34 15.20
C LYS A 203 13.69 -3.80 13.99
N ASN A 204 14.26 -3.91 12.80
CA ASN A 204 13.72 -3.30 11.58
C ASN A 204 12.74 -4.22 10.83
N PHE A 205 12.64 -5.48 11.26
CA PHE A 205 11.83 -6.49 10.59
C PHE A 205 10.90 -7.19 11.57
N THR A 206 9.77 -7.68 11.07
CA THR A 206 8.77 -8.39 11.86
C THR A 206 8.40 -9.74 11.24
N ARG A 207 7.99 -10.67 12.11
CA ARG A 207 7.30 -11.91 11.72
C ARG A 207 5.81 -11.88 12.06
N GLY A 208 5.32 -10.82 12.69
CA GLY A 208 3.93 -10.65 13.12
C GLY A 208 3.18 -9.70 12.20
N PHE A 209 2.04 -10.14 11.67
CA PHE A 209 1.22 -9.38 10.73
C PHE A 209 -0.27 -9.45 11.12
N LEU A 210 -0.92 -8.29 11.14
CA LEU A 210 -2.37 -8.17 11.28
C LEU A 210 -2.94 -7.65 9.95
N VAL A 211 -3.77 -8.47 9.30
CA VAL A 211 -4.45 -8.14 8.05
C VAL A 211 -5.92 -7.87 8.34
N VAL A 212 -6.32 -6.60 8.24
CA VAL A 212 -7.69 -6.18 8.49
C VAL A 212 -8.45 -6.03 7.18
N THR A 213 -9.64 -6.62 7.11
CA THR A 213 -10.46 -6.69 5.89
C THR A 213 -11.83 -6.01 6.07
N PRO A 214 -12.45 -5.53 4.97
CA PRO A 214 -13.77 -4.89 5.03
C PRO A 214 -14.91 -5.86 5.40
N GLY A 215 -14.76 -7.14 5.09
CA GLY A 215 -15.81 -8.14 5.31
C GLY A 215 -15.27 -9.56 5.21
N ILE A 216 -16.09 -10.51 5.66
CA ILE A 216 -15.72 -11.93 5.77
C ILE A 216 -15.34 -12.55 4.42
N THR A 217 -15.99 -12.16 3.32
CA THR A 217 -15.67 -12.68 1.99
C THR A 217 -14.25 -12.35 1.56
N ILE A 218 -13.75 -11.15 1.89
CA ILE A 218 -12.36 -10.76 1.59
C ILE A 218 -11.40 -11.45 2.56
N ARG A 219 -11.74 -11.54 3.84
CA ARG A 219 -10.98 -12.29 4.84
C ARG A 219 -10.69 -13.72 4.37
N ASP A 220 -11.73 -14.44 3.97
CA ASP A 220 -11.62 -15.86 3.62
C ASP A 220 -10.80 -16.06 2.34
N ARG A 221 -10.86 -15.10 1.39
CA ARG A 221 -10.02 -15.09 0.18
C ARG A 221 -8.55 -14.78 0.47
N LEU A 222 -8.24 -14.06 1.55
CA LEU A 222 -6.86 -13.72 1.90
C LEU A 222 -6.14 -14.85 2.63
N ARG A 223 -6.77 -16.02 2.87
CA ARG A 223 -6.12 -17.21 3.43
C ARG A 223 -4.85 -17.63 2.67
N VAL A 224 -4.78 -17.31 1.37
CA VAL A 224 -3.62 -17.50 0.49
C VAL A 224 -2.35 -16.77 0.96
N LEU A 225 -2.46 -15.85 1.94
CA LEU A 225 -1.33 -15.21 2.61
C LEU A 225 -0.73 -16.05 3.73
N LEU A 226 -1.42 -17.10 4.19
CA LEU A 226 -0.93 -18.01 5.22
C LEU A 226 0.06 -19.00 4.57
N PRO A 227 1.31 -19.11 5.06
CA PRO A 227 2.31 -20.02 4.48
C PRO A 227 1.88 -21.49 4.43
N ASN A 228 1.14 -21.92 5.46
CA ASN A 228 0.66 -23.30 5.59
C ASN A 228 -0.63 -23.59 4.80
N ASP A 229 -1.21 -22.59 4.11
CA ASP A 229 -2.38 -22.81 3.27
C ASP A 229 -1.97 -23.55 1.99
N PRO A 230 -2.70 -24.58 1.55
CA PRO A 230 -2.38 -25.31 0.31
C PRO A 230 -2.33 -24.42 -0.93
N ASP A 231 -3.12 -23.33 -0.94
CA ASP A 231 -3.20 -22.37 -2.04
C ASP A 231 -2.29 -21.15 -1.79
N SER A 232 -1.29 -21.25 -0.90
CA SER A 232 -0.46 -20.12 -0.52
C SER A 232 0.29 -19.54 -1.73
N TYR A 233 0.34 -18.21 -1.80
CA TYR A 233 0.98 -17.51 -2.93
C TYR A 233 2.50 -17.68 -2.96
N TYR A 234 3.13 -18.00 -1.84
CA TYR A 234 4.59 -18.09 -1.75
C TYR A 234 5.15 -19.19 -2.64
N GLN A 235 4.55 -20.39 -2.57
CA GLN A 235 4.95 -21.54 -3.36
C GLN A 235 4.27 -21.54 -4.74
N SER A 236 2.95 -21.36 -4.80
CA SER A 236 2.17 -21.48 -6.05
C SER A 236 2.56 -20.45 -7.12
N ARG A 237 3.08 -19.29 -6.71
CA ARG A 237 3.55 -18.22 -7.62
C ARG A 237 5.06 -18.01 -7.56
N GLU A 238 5.78 -18.95 -6.96
CA GLU A 238 7.25 -18.91 -6.87
C GLU A 238 7.78 -17.56 -6.33
N LEU A 239 7.08 -16.92 -5.37
CA LEU A 239 7.45 -15.59 -4.89
C LEU A 239 8.70 -15.59 -4.00
N VAL A 240 9.05 -16.75 -3.44
CA VAL A 240 10.18 -16.92 -2.52
C VAL A 240 11.10 -18.02 -3.05
N PRO A 241 12.43 -17.83 -3.02
CA PRO A 241 13.38 -18.88 -3.35
C PRO A 241 13.13 -20.16 -2.53
N PRO A 242 13.27 -21.36 -3.12
CA PRO A 242 12.98 -22.61 -2.42
C PRO A 242 13.73 -22.78 -1.09
N ASP A 243 14.97 -22.28 -1.00
CA ASP A 243 15.81 -22.33 0.21
C ASP A 243 15.34 -21.40 1.35
N MET A 244 14.42 -20.48 1.06
CA MET A 244 13.85 -19.51 2.01
C MET A 244 12.39 -19.81 2.38
N LEU A 245 11.76 -20.81 1.75
CA LEU A 245 10.34 -21.10 1.99
C LEU A 245 10.07 -21.52 3.44
N ALA A 246 10.93 -22.37 4.01
CA ALA A 246 10.79 -22.85 5.39
C ALA A 246 10.90 -21.73 6.43
N ASP A 247 11.52 -20.59 6.10
CA ASP A 247 11.57 -19.43 7.01
C ASP A 247 10.18 -18.82 7.21
N LEU A 248 9.28 -18.96 6.22
CA LEU A 248 7.93 -18.42 6.27
C LEU A 248 7.05 -19.12 7.30
N ASP A 249 7.36 -20.36 7.69
CA ASP A 249 6.63 -21.10 8.73
C ASP A 249 6.70 -20.38 10.10
N ARG A 250 7.66 -19.48 10.27
CA ARG A 250 7.80 -18.64 11.46
C ARG A 250 6.90 -17.40 11.44
N ALA A 251 6.25 -17.08 10.33
CA ALA A 251 5.30 -15.98 10.24
C ALA A 251 4.08 -16.23 11.14
N LYS A 252 3.62 -15.16 11.79
CA LYS A 252 2.38 -15.12 12.56
C LYS A 252 1.46 -14.11 11.90
N ILE A 253 0.46 -14.62 11.18
CA ILE A 253 -0.45 -13.80 10.37
C ILE A 253 -1.86 -13.98 10.92
N VAL A 254 -2.46 -12.89 11.37
CA VAL A 254 -3.86 -12.85 11.80
C VAL A 254 -4.65 -12.10 10.73
N ILE A 255 -5.66 -12.75 10.15
CA ILE A 255 -6.55 -12.14 9.16
C ILE A 255 -7.92 -11.98 9.78
N THR A 256 -8.33 -10.73 10.00
CA THR A 256 -9.60 -10.40 10.67
C THR A 256 -10.40 -9.38 9.88
N ASN A 257 -11.68 -9.21 10.21
CA ASN A 257 -12.51 -8.16 9.63
C ASN A 257 -12.59 -6.96 10.58
N PHE A 258 -12.73 -5.74 10.07
CA PHE A 258 -12.70 -4.56 10.95
C PHE A 258 -13.86 -4.53 11.96
N HIS A 259 -14.99 -5.21 11.66
CA HIS A 259 -16.10 -5.30 12.60
C HIS A 259 -15.74 -6.14 13.84
N ALA A 260 -14.70 -6.98 13.78
CA ALA A 260 -14.22 -7.70 14.94
C ALA A 260 -13.73 -6.75 16.05
N PHE A 261 -13.26 -5.55 15.71
CA PHE A 261 -12.83 -4.54 16.68
C PHE A 261 -13.98 -3.75 17.31
N LYS A 262 -15.23 -3.93 16.87
CA LYS A 262 -16.38 -3.32 17.55
C LYS A 262 -16.64 -4.04 18.87
N LEU A 263 -16.85 -3.28 19.93
CA LEU A 263 -17.32 -3.81 21.21
C LEU A 263 -18.71 -4.42 21.01
N ARG A 264 -18.89 -5.66 21.43
CA ARG A 264 -20.17 -6.37 21.32
C ARG A 264 -20.96 -6.23 22.61
N GLU A 265 -22.27 -6.42 22.54
CA GLU A 265 -23.03 -6.61 23.77
C GLU A 265 -22.69 -7.97 24.38
N THR A 266 -22.42 -7.99 25.68
CA THR A 266 -22.17 -9.19 26.48
C THR A 266 -23.48 -9.83 26.95
N MET A 267 -24.59 -9.09 26.90
CA MET A 267 -25.91 -9.52 27.30
C MET A 267 -26.95 -9.03 26.30
N GLU A 268 -27.66 -9.95 25.64
CA GLU A 268 -28.84 -9.61 24.84
C GLU A 268 -30.02 -9.30 25.78
N LEU A 269 -30.27 -8.02 25.99
CA LEU A 269 -31.40 -7.54 26.78
C LEU A 269 -32.37 -6.77 25.88
N SER A 270 -33.65 -7.15 25.91
CA SER A 270 -34.70 -6.30 25.34
C SER A 270 -34.77 -4.97 26.11
N ALA A 271 -35.27 -3.91 25.47
CA ALA A 271 -35.38 -2.59 26.12
C ALA A 271 -36.14 -2.66 27.47
N GLY A 272 -37.20 -3.47 27.54
CA GLY A 272 -37.95 -3.71 28.77
C GLY A 272 -37.17 -4.52 29.82
N GLY A 273 -36.42 -5.54 29.39
CA GLY A 273 -35.56 -6.32 30.29
C GLY A 273 -34.41 -5.50 30.87
N ARG A 274 -33.82 -4.59 30.08
CA ARG A 274 -32.78 -3.66 30.53
C ARG A 274 -33.31 -2.68 31.57
N ALA A 275 -34.49 -2.08 31.33
CA ALA A 275 -35.12 -1.17 32.29
C ALA A 275 -35.49 -1.86 33.62
N LEU A 276 -35.97 -3.11 33.55
CA LEU A 276 -36.29 -3.91 34.74
C LEU A 276 -35.04 -4.21 35.58
N LEU A 277 -33.95 -4.65 34.93
CA LEU A 277 -32.70 -4.98 35.61
C LEU A 277 -31.98 -3.75 36.18
N GLN A 278 -32.11 -2.59 35.52
CA GLN A 278 -31.47 -1.35 35.95
C GLN A 278 -32.17 -0.75 37.18
N GLY A 279 -33.50 -0.81 37.24
CA GLY A 279 -34.27 -0.26 38.35
C GLY A 279 -33.99 1.23 38.58
N ARG A 280 -33.53 1.60 39.78
CA ARG A 280 -33.06 2.96 40.13
C ARG A 280 -31.53 3.05 40.31
N GLY A 281 -30.80 2.01 39.93
CA GLY A 281 -29.35 1.94 40.05
C GLY A 281 -28.61 2.54 38.84
N ASP A 282 -27.29 2.39 38.85
CA ASP A 282 -26.41 2.82 37.76
C ASP A 282 -26.72 2.08 36.44
N GLU A 283 -26.32 2.69 35.32
CA GLU A 283 -26.51 2.09 33.99
C GLU A 283 -25.82 0.72 33.89
N ILE A 284 -26.55 -0.26 33.34
CA ILE A 284 -26.02 -1.62 33.12
C ILE A 284 -24.95 -1.55 32.03
N GLN A 285 -23.70 -1.83 32.42
CA GLN A 285 -22.62 -2.06 31.48
C GLN A 285 -22.81 -3.41 30.79
N SER A 286 -23.44 -3.36 29.62
CA SER A 286 -23.73 -4.52 28.77
C SER A 286 -22.80 -4.59 27.56
N LEU A 287 -21.86 -3.66 27.43
CA LEU A 287 -20.90 -3.61 26.34
C LEU A 287 -19.57 -4.25 26.78
N GLU A 288 -18.92 -4.99 25.89
CA GLU A 288 -17.56 -5.50 26.09
C GLU A 288 -16.61 -4.35 26.48
N THR A 289 -15.67 -4.61 27.40
CA THR A 289 -14.52 -3.72 27.60
C THR A 289 -13.51 -3.88 26.45
N GLU A 290 -12.62 -2.90 26.27
CA GLU A 290 -11.53 -3.02 25.28
C GLU A 290 -10.66 -4.26 25.52
N GLY A 291 -10.41 -4.62 26.78
CA GLY A 291 -9.66 -5.83 27.14
C GLY A 291 -10.37 -7.12 26.73
N GLN A 292 -11.70 -7.18 26.88
CA GLN A 292 -12.50 -8.33 26.42
C GLN A 292 -12.51 -8.43 24.89
N MET A 293 -12.62 -7.29 24.20
CA MET A 293 -12.51 -7.26 22.74
C MET A 293 -11.15 -7.76 22.25
N LEU A 294 -10.05 -7.34 22.89
CA LEU A 294 -8.70 -7.80 22.56
C LEU A 294 -8.49 -9.29 22.81
N GLN A 295 -9.14 -9.90 23.81
CA GLN A 295 -9.09 -11.35 24.02
C GLN A 295 -9.88 -12.13 22.96
N ARG A 296 -10.90 -11.51 22.36
CA ARG A 296 -11.76 -12.12 21.34
C ARG A 296 -11.15 -12.09 19.94
N VAL A 297 -10.36 -11.08 19.60
CA VAL A 297 -9.79 -10.84 18.26
C VAL A 297 -8.43 -11.49 18.10
#